data_AF-A0A842WXG1-F1
#
_entry.id   AF-A0A842WXG1-F1
#
_cell.length_a   1.000
_cell.length_b   1.000
_cell.length_c   1.000
_cell.angle_alpha   90.00
_cell.angle_beta   90.00
_cell.angle_gamma   90.00
#
_symmetry.space_group_name_H-M   'P 1'
#
loop_
_entity.id
_entity.type
_entity.pdbx_description
1 polymer ?
#
loop_
_entity_poly.entity_id
_entity_poly.type
_entity_poly.pdbx_seq_one_letter_code
_entity_poly.pdbx_strand_id
1 'polypeptide(L)'
;MSNKVSFIADNLILLRYIEYAGAIGRAINVLKSRGSFHSKIIRKFEISKEGVEIGNPIIALTGFMTGNPVYPREKPVKVLSPEVQYVFSLIGRKESISFDTLLDDTGFKENRLIEILGQLIRTDHIVEEKVASEKCYRITI
;
A
#
# COMPACT_ATOMS: atom_id res chain seq x y z
N MET A 1 -26.59 -25.73 11.16
CA MET A 1 -27.41 -25.75 12.39
C MET A 1 -27.11 -24.47 13.16
N SER A 2 -28.01 -23.48 13.14
CA SER A 2 -27.80 -22.21 13.85
C SER A 2 -28.16 -22.39 15.33
N ASN A 3 -27.17 -22.69 16.15
CA ASN A 3 -27.35 -22.74 17.60
C ASN A 3 -27.51 -21.31 18.11
N LYS A 4 -28.70 -20.97 18.64
CA LYS A 4 -29.11 -19.64 19.13
C LYS A 4 -28.41 -19.21 20.44
N VAL A 5 -27.19 -19.69 20.68
CA VAL A 5 -26.42 -19.44 21.90
C VAL A 5 -25.80 -18.03 21.90
N SER A 6 -25.66 -17.39 20.73
CA SER A 6 -25.11 -16.04 20.60
C SER A 6 -25.94 -14.94 21.28
N PHE A 7 -27.23 -15.17 21.50
CA PHE A 7 -28.13 -14.19 22.13
C PHE A 7 -27.88 -14.08 23.64
N ILE A 8 -27.57 -15.20 24.28
CA ILE A 8 -27.27 -15.27 25.71
C ILE A 8 -25.82 -14.87 26.03
N ALA A 9 -24.90 -15.00 25.07
CA ALA A 9 -23.50 -14.63 25.27
C ALA A 9 -23.28 -13.10 25.24
N ASP A 10 -22.53 -12.59 26.21
CA ASP A 10 -22.12 -11.18 26.24
C ASP A 10 -20.96 -10.90 25.29
N ASN A 11 -20.04 -11.85 25.15
CA ASN A 11 -18.90 -11.78 24.24
C ASN A 11 -18.95 -12.88 23.18
N LEU A 12 -18.67 -12.52 21.94
CA LEU A 12 -18.59 -13.45 20.81
C LEU A 12 -17.25 -13.24 20.10
N ILE A 13 -16.36 -14.24 20.20
CA ILE A 13 -15.07 -14.27 19.53
C ILE A 13 -15.16 -15.24 18.35
N LEU A 14 -14.73 -14.77 17.18
CA LEU A 14 -14.67 -15.54 15.96
C LEU A 14 -13.23 -15.98 15.70
N LEU A 15 -13.02 -17.28 15.57
CA LEU A 15 -11.78 -17.89 15.12
C LEU A 15 -12.04 -18.59 13.79
N ARG A 16 -11.22 -18.34 12.78
CA ARG A 16 -11.32 -19.02 11.47
C ARG A 16 -9.97 -19.26 10.84
N TYR A 17 -9.92 -20.27 9.98
CA TYR A 17 -8.84 -20.44 9.03
C TYR A 17 -8.98 -19.45 7.88
N ILE A 18 -7.84 -19.02 7.37
CA ILE A 18 -7.71 -18.20 6.16
C ILE A 18 -6.68 -18.83 5.24
N GLU A 19 -6.85 -18.64 3.94
CA GLU A 19 -5.82 -18.92 2.96
C GLU A 19 -5.20 -17.60 2.52
N TYR A 20 -3.87 -17.51 2.56
CA TYR A 20 -3.13 -16.35 2.09
C TYR A 20 -1.79 -16.79 1.51
N ALA A 21 -1.49 -16.39 0.28
CA ALA A 21 -0.25 -16.71 -0.43
C ALA A 21 0.10 -18.22 -0.45
N GLY A 22 -0.90 -19.09 -0.61
CA GLY A 22 -0.71 -20.55 -0.67
C GLY A 22 -0.45 -21.21 0.69
N ALA A 23 -0.63 -20.48 1.80
CA ALA A 23 -0.53 -21.00 3.15
C ALA A 23 -1.84 -20.85 3.93
N ILE A 24 -2.10 -21.80 4.84
CA ILE A 24 -3.21 -21.71 5.78
C ILE A 24 -2.78 -20.94 7.02
N GLY A 25 -3.46 -19.84 7.29
CA GLY A 25 -3.33 -19.05 8.51
C GLY A 25 -4.56 -19.13 9.39
N ARG A 26 -4.49 -18.49 10.57
CA ARG A 26 -5.61 -18.37 11.50
C ARG A 26 -5.89 -16.90 11.80
N ALA A 27 -7.16 -16.58 11.99
CA ALA A 27 -7.62 -15.22 12.20
C ALA A 27 -8.61 -15.14 13.37
N ILE A 28 -8.52 -14.06 14.14
CA ILE A 28 -9.33 -13.76 15.32
C ILE A 28 -10.05 -12.42 15.16
N ASN A 29 -11.29 -12.36 15.61
CA ASN A 29 -12.07 -11.13 15.69
C ASN A 29 -13.07 -11.17 16.84
N VAL A 30 -13.33 -10.01 17.46
CA VAL A 30 -14.43 -9.86 18.42
C VAL A 30 -15.66 -9.38 17.64
N LEU A 31 -16.67 -10.24 17.52
CA LEU A 31 -17.92 -9.93 16.82
C LEU A 31 -18.89 -9.14 17.70
N LYS A 32 -18.89 -9.45 19.01
CA LYS A 32 -19.79 -8.86 19.99
C LYS A 32 -19.07 -8.74 21.32
N SER A 33 -19.27 -7.62 22.00
CA SER A 33 -18.99 -7.44 23.42
C SER A 33 -20.08 -6.53 23.99
N ARG A 34 -20.73 -6.92 25.07
CA ARG A 34 -21.64 -6.07 25.85
C ARG A 34 -20.86 -5.41 26.98
N GLY A 35 -21.15 -4.14 27.23
CA GLY A 35 -20.51 -3.39 28.32
C GLY A 35 -19.09 -2.89 28.03
N SER A 36 -18.55 -3.11 26.82
CA SER A 36 -17.27 -2.53 26.41
C SER A 36 -17.19 -2.29 24.90
N PHE A 37 -16.35 -1.34 24.50
CA PHE A 37 -15.94 -1.24 23.10
C PHE A 37 -14.98 -2.38 22.77
N HIS A 38 -15.08 -2.92 21.55
CA HIS A 38 -14.16 -3.94 21.07
C HIS A 38 -13.62 -3.60 19.69
N SER A 39 -12.41 -4.11 19.42
CA SER A 39 -11.76 -3.99 18.12
C SER A 39 -12.61 -4.62 17.03
N LYS A 40 -12.91 -3.85 16.00
CA LYS A 40 -13.55 -4.32 14.76
C LYS A 40 -12.54 -4.93 13.77
N ILE A 41 -11.25 -4.76 14.07
CA ILE A 41 -10.15 -5.25 13.23
C ILE A 41 -10.06 -6.77 13.38
N ILE A 42 -9.93 -7.44 12.25
CA ILE A 42 -9.57 -8.85 12.16
C ILE A 42 -8.06 -8.96 12.19
N ARG A 43 -7.51 -9.85 13.03
CA ARG A 43 -6.06 -10.02 13.19
C ARG A 43 -5.66 -11.46 12.93
N LYS A 44 -4.43 -11.67 12.45
CA LYS A 44 -3.80 -12.99 12.48
C LYS A 44 -3.59 -13.41 13.93
N PHE A 45 -3.64 -14.71 14.20
CA PHE A 45 -3.13 -15.23 15.46
C PHE A 45 -2.38 -16.54 15.23
N GLU A 46 -1.42 -16.81 16.11
CA GLU A 46 -0.68 -18.05 16.15
C GLU A 46 -0.82 -18.70 17.53
N ILE A 47 -0.61 -20.01 17.57
CA ILE A 47 -0.57 -20.78 18.81
C ILE A 47 0.84 -21.36 18.87
N SER A 48 1.66 -20.81 19.76
CA SER A 48 3.03 -21.23 20.04
C SER A 48 3.07 -22.07 21.33
N LYS A 49 4.27 -22.43 21.81
CA LYS A 49 4.41 -23.15 23.08
C LYS A 49 4.10 -22.24 24.27
N GLU A 50 4.17 -20.94 24.06
CA GLU A 50 3.97 -19.86 25.01
C GLU A 50 2.49 -19.43 25.11
N GLY A 51 1.66 -19.85 24.14
CA GLY A 51 0.22 -19.63 24.15
C GLY A 51 -0.30 -19.01 22.84
N VAL A 52 -1.33 -18.15 22.95
CA VAL A 52 -1.94 -17.48 21.81
C VAL A 52 -1.28 -16.12 21.59
N GLU A 53 -0.72 -15.93 20.40
CA GLU A 53 -0.10 -14.68 19.98
C GLU A 53 -0.97 -13.97 18.95
N ILE A 54 -1.38 -12.73 19.24
CA ILE A 54 -2.17 -11.90 18.32
C ILE A 54 -1.23 -11.08 17.46
N GLY A 55 -1.26 -11.31 16.16
CA GLY A 55 -0.41 -10.64 15.19
C GLY A 55 -1.05 -9.43 14.51
N ASN A 56 -0.56 -9.19 13.30
CA ASN A 56 -0.93 -8.04 12.48
C ASN A 56 -2.39 -8.09 12.02
N PRO A 57 -3.01 -6.92 11.78
CA PRO A 57 -4.29 -6.80 11.09
C PRO A 57 -4.27 -7.51 9.73
N ILE A 58 -5.40 -8.13 9.38
CA ILE A 58 -5.62 -8.69 8.05
C ILE A 58 -6.35 -7.64 7.22
N ILE A 59 -5.75 -7.23 6.11
CA ILE A 59 -6.35 -6.28 5.17
C ILE A 59 -7.07 -7.09 4.09
N ALA A 60 -8.39 -7.21 4.20
CA ALA A 60 -9.25 -7.78 3.16
C ALA A 60 -10.29 -6.73 2.74
N LEU A 61 -10.64 -6.68 1.45
CA LEU A 61 -11.67 -5.79 0.93
C LEU A 61 -13.07 -6.26 1.33
N THR A 62 -13.32 -7.56 1.25
CA THR A 62 -14.61 -8.18 1.59
C THR A 62 -14.45 -9.70 1.77
N GLY A 63 -15.53 -10.39 2.13
CA GLY A 63 -15.60 -11.86 2.08
C GLY A 63 -14.96 -12.59 3.26
N PHE A 64 -14.40 -11.88 4.23
CA PHE A 64 -13.85 -12.52 5.43
C PHE A 64 -14.91 -13.29 6.22
N MET A 65 -16.11 -12.71 6.38
CA MET A 65 -17.21 -13.35 7.10
C MET A 65 -17.83 -14.54 6.34
N THR A 66 -17.65 -14.60 5.02
CA THR A 66 -18.13 -15.70 4.17
C THR A 66 -17.08 -16.80 3.98
N GLY A 67 -15.85 -16.59 4.45
CA GLY A 67 -14.74 -17.53 4.29
C GLY A 67 -14.00 -17.42 2.96
N ASN A 68 -14.41 -16.52 2.08
CA ASN A 68 -13.77 -16.25 0.79
C ASN A 68 -13.24 -14.81 0.76
N PRO A 69 -12.19 -14.49 1.53
CA PRO A 69 -11.67 -13.13 1.59
C PRO A 69 -11.13 -12.69 0.23
N VAL A 70 -11.60 -11.54 -0.23
CA VAL A 70 -11.03 -10.85 -1.39
C VAL A 70 -10.01 -9.86 -0.87
N TYR A 71 -8.73 -10.18 -1.04
CA TYR A 71 -7.65 -9.27 -0.68
C TYR A 71 -7.57 -8.13 -1.70
N PRO A 72 -7.16 -6.92 -1.29
CA PRO A 72 -6.69 -5.96 -2.25
C PRO A 72 -5.61 -6.66 -3.05
N ARG A 73 -5.74 -6.72 -4.38
CA ARG A 73 -4.52 -6.89 -5.17
C ARG A 73 -3.61 -5.79 -4.68
N GLU A 74 -2.40 -6.13 -4.25
CA GLU A 74 -1.36 -5.13 -4.22
C GLU A 74 -1.46 -4.46 -5.59
N LYS A 75 -1.93 -3.21 -5.63
CA LYS A 75 -1.56 -2.38 -6.77
C LYS A 75 -0.05 -2.55 -6.77
N PRO A 76 0.58 -3.02 -7.85
CA PRO A 76 2.02 -2.95 -7.89
C PRO A 76 2.31 -1.52 -7.45
N VAL A 77 3.06 -1.36 -6.35
CA VAL A 77 3.76 -0.10 -6.14
C VAL A 77 4.28 0.18 -7.53
N LYS A 78 3.88 1.30 -8.16
CA LYS A 78 4.51 1.64 -9.43
C LYS A 78 5.96 1.81 -9.06
N VAL A 79 6.73 0.73 -9.17
CA VAL A 79 8.17 0.75 -9.10
C VAL A 79 8.46 1.57 -10.33
N LEU A 80 8.70 2.86 -10.09
CA LEU A 80 9.17 3.77 -11.12
C LEU A 80 10.28 3.00 -11.83
N SER A 81 10.26 2.95 -13.16
CA SER A 81 11.32 2.22 -13.87
C SER A 81 12.67 2.77 -13.39
N PRO A 82 13.75 1.98 -13.43
CA PRO A 82 15.08 2.45 -13.01
C PRO A 82 15.45 3.82 -13.63
N GLU A 83 14.99 4.06 -14.87
CA GLU A 83 15.16 5.32 -15.59
C GLU A 83 14.39 6.47 -14.93
N VAL A 84 13.13 6.25 -14.55
CA VAL A 84 12.30 7.24 -13.87
C VAL A 84 12.85 7.54 -12.46
N GLN A 85 13.34 6.53 -11.75
CA GLN A 85 14.01 6.71 -10.45
C GLN A 85 15.30 7.53 -10.60
N TYR A 86 16.08 7.23 -11.64
CA TYR A 86 17.33 7.94 -11.91
C TYR A 86 17.08 9.42 -12.18
N VAL A 87 16.15 9.74 -13.10
CA VAL A 87 15.78 11.14 -13.39
C VAL A 87 15.24 11.85 -12.16
N PHE A 88 14.35 11.21 -11.40
CA PHE A 88 13.85 11.77 -10.14
C PHE A 88 14.98 12.06 -9.14
N SER A 89 15.97 11.16 -9.03
CA SER A 89 17.12 11.35 -8.16
C SER A 89 18.04 12.50 -8.59
N LEU A 90 18.17 12.75 -9.90
CA LEU A 90 18.94 13.88 -10.42
C LEU A 90 18.25 15.21 -10.11
N ILE A 91 16.93 15.27 -10.33
CA ILE A 91 16.12 16.45 -10.00
C ILE A 91 16.19 16.74 -8.50
N GLY A 92 16.15 15.71 -7.64
CA GLY A 92 16.23 15.89 -6.18
C GLY A 92 17.57 16.33 -5.62
N ARG A 93 18.65 16.27 -6.42
CA ARG A 93 19.99 16.74 -5.99
C ARG A 93 20.18 18.24 -6.19
N LYS A 94 19.35 18.89 -7.01
CA LYS A 94 19.40 20.33 -7.32
C LYS A 94 18.08 20.98 -6.92
N GLU A 95 18.07 22.27 -6.62
CA GLU A 95 16.82 22.98 -6.33
C GLU A 95 15.92 23.07 -7.57
N SER A 96 16.53 23.19 -8.75
CA SER A 96 15.89 23.18 -10.06
C SER A 96 16.90 22.74 -11.12
N ILE A 97 16.45 22.00 -12.14
CA ILE A 97 17.30 21.53 -13.25
C ILE A 97 16.63 21.77 -14.60
N SER A 98 17.38 22.29 -15.58
CA SER A 98 16.85 22.55 -16.93
C SER A 98 16.75 21.26 -17.75
N PHE A 99 15.86 21.28 -18.75
CA PHE A 99 15.67 20.16 -19.68
C PHE A 99 16.95 19.78 -20.41
N ASP A 100 17.73 20.77 -20.88
CA ASP A 100 18.97 20.53 -21.61
C ASP A 100 20.04 19.90 -20.72
N THR A 101 20.15 20.34 -19.46
CA THR A 101 21.05 19.69 -18.49
C THR A 101 20.63 18.25 -18.20
N LEU A 102 19.32 17.96 -18.14
CA LEU A 102 18.84 16.59 -17.99
C LEU A 102 19.15 15.71 -19.20
N LEU A 103 19.10 16.25 -20.42
CA LEU A 103 19.51 15.52 -21.62
C LEU A 103 20.99 15.13 -21.55
N ASP A 104 21.85 16.09 -21.19
CA ASP A 104 23.29 15.90 -21.09
C ASP A 104 23.66 14.91 -19.95
N ASP A 105 23.05 15.05 -18.77
CA ASP A 105 23.35 14.24 -17.58
C ASP A 105 22.78 12.81 -17.67
N THR A 106 21.72 12.58 -18.47
CA THR A 106 21.07 11.27 -18.58
C THR A 106 21.49 10.47 -19.80
N GLY A 107 21.89 11.14 -20.89
CA GLY A 107 22.13 10.49 -22.19
C GLY A 107 20.88 9.86 -22.80
N PHE A 108 19.69 10.15 -22.28
CA PHE A 108 18.44 9.65 -22.82
C PHE A 108 18.03 10.39 -24.09
N LYS A 109 17.32 9.69 -24.97
CA LYS A 109 16.67 10.35 -26.11
C LYS A 109 15.60 11.31 -25.61
N GLU A 110 15.45 12.44 -26.29
CA GLU A 110 14.53 13.51 -25.93
C GLU A 110 13.08 13.02 -25.73
N ASN A 111 12.58 12.22 -26.65
CA ASN A 111 11.25 11.63 -26.57
C ASN A 111 11.04 10.75 -25.32
N ARG A 112 12.06 9.99 -24.90
CA ARG A 112 12.00 9.15 -23.71
C ARG A 112 12.04 10.00 -22.44
N LEU A 113 12.87 11.04 -22.41
CA LEU A 113 12.95 11.96 -21.28
C LEU A 113 11.63 12.73 -21.09
N ILE A 114 10.99 13.18 -22.17
CA ILE A 114 9.66 13.80 -22.14
C ILE A 114 8.61 12.85 -21.56
N GLU A 115 8.63 11.57 -21.94
CA GLU A 115 7.72 10.56 -21.40
C GLU A 115 7.93 10.37 -19.89
N ILE A 116 9.18 10.29 -19.44
CA ILE A 116 9.55 10.14 -18.02
C ILE A 116 9.11 11.36 -17.21
N LEU A 117 9.39 12.58 -17.69
CA LEU A 117 8.99 13.81 -17.04
C LEU A 117 7.46 13.94 -16.99
N GLY A 118 6.76 13.62 -18.08
CA GLY A 118 5.31 13.56 -18.10
C GLY A 118 4.73 12.55 -17.11
N GLN A 119 5.41 11.42 -16.91
CA GLN A 119 5.04 10.46 -15.87
C GLN A 119 5.21 11.06 -14.46
N LEU A 120 6.35 11.69 -14.17
CA LEU A 120 6.65 12.27 -12.86
C LEU A 120 5.71 13.44 -12.50
N ILE A 121 5.37 14.29 -13.47
CA ILE A 121 4.41 15.39 -13.30
C ILE A 121 3.01 14.83 -13.02
N ARG A 122 2.57 13.81 -13.76
CA ARG A 122 1.24 13.19 -13.55
C ARG A 122 1.12 12.49 -12.20
N THR A 123 2.23 12.03 -11.62
CA THR A 123 2.27 11.42 -10.29
C THR A 123 2.57 12.42 -9.17
N ASP A 124 2.60 13.72 -9.49
CA ASP A 124 2.83 14.81 -8.54
C ASP A 124 4.20 14.74 -7.81
N HIS A 125 5.19 14.14 -8.47
CA HIS A 125 6.56 14.03 -7.92
C HIS A 125 7.41 15.25 -8.26
N ILE A 126 7.14 15.91 -9.39
CA ILE A 126 7.86 17.10 -9.85
C ILE A 126 6.90 18.13 -10.44
N VAL A 127 7.33 19.38 -10.47
CA VAL A 127 6.65 20.48 -11.17
C VAL A 127 7.54 21.07 -12.25
N GLU A 128 6.93 21.44 -13.38
CA GLU A 128 7.58 22.20 -14.44
C GLU A 128 7.47 23.69 -14.13
N GLU A 129 8.59 24.40 -14.19
CA GLU A 129 8.67 25.84 -14.04
C GLU A 129 9.43 26.46 -15.22
N LYS A 130 9.12 27.72 -15.54
CA LYS A 130 9.84 28.47 -16.57
C LYS A 130 10.76 29.47 -15.92
N VAL A 131 12.06 29.28 -16.05
CA VAL A 131 13.09 30.20 -15.59
C VAL A 131 13.81 30.76 -16.81
N ALA A 132 13.81 32.08 -16.98
CA ALA A 132 14.52 32.75 -18.08
C ALA A 132 14.23 32.20 -19.51
N SER A 133 12.98 31.78 -19.78
CA SER A 133 12.51 31.15 -21.02
C SER A 133 12.91 29.68 -21.25
N GLU A 134 13.60 29.06 -20.30
CA GLU A 134 13.93 27.62 -20.33
C GLU A 134 12.95 26.80 -19.48
N LYS A 135 12.75 25.54 -19.86
CA LYS A 135 11.94 24.58 -19.08
C LYS A 135 12.81 23.97 -17.99
N CYS A 136 12.42 24.18 -16.73
CA CYS A 136 13.09 23.62 -15.57
C CYS A 136 12.13 22.74 -14.75
N TYR A 137 12.71 21.81 -13.99
CA TYR A 137 11.97 20.84 -13.19
C TYR A 137 12.50 20.83 -11.75
N ARG A 138 11.58 20.80 -10.79
CA ARG A 138 11.91 20.67 -9.35
C ARG A 138 10.99 19.68 -8.65
N ILE A 139 11.43 19.12 -7.53
CA ILE A 139 10.63 18.20 -6.71
C ILE A 139 9.48 18.95 -6.00
N THR A 140 8.34 18.28 -5.89
CA THR A 140 7.22 18.68 -5.02
C THR A 140 7.49 18.21 -3.58
N ILE A 141 7.50 19.13 -2.61
CA ILE A 141 7.61 18.83 -1.16
C ILE A 141 6.24 18.45 -0.61
#